data_AF-A0A7S3RUA4-F1
#
_entry.id   AF-A0A7S3RUA4-F1
#
_cell.length_a   1.000
_cell.length_b   1.000
_cell.length_c   1.000
_cell.angle_alpha   90.00
_cell.angle_beta   90.00
_cell.angle_gamma   90.00
#
_symmetry.space_group_name_H-M   'P 1'
#
loop_
_entity.id
_entity.type
_entity.pdbx_description
1 polymer ?
#
loop_
_entity_poly.entity_id
_entity_poly.type
_entity_poly.pdbx_seq_one_letter_code
_entity_poly.pdbx_strand_id
1 'polypeptide(L)'
;KLLEQKDKAADSLQNKVTELEQELSSNAFIHHFAEQQAARDAEMKSQKKEVEKLSQNAGEIQRLLNLAYTQEKVLKDRIRELESRESRQGAPTDYLKHVVLKYMEYTQVGDLKAQGLVPVLSTLLSLTPEERKQVEQPMVPQGLLLLNQAAGGVTSWLSGRAAASEPGASPLAGGLPPAALPPASSPTASP
;
A
#
# COMPACT_ATOMS: atom_id res chain seq x y z
N LYS A 1 -95.31 -35.13 -50.14
CA LYS A 1 -95.43 -34.00 -49.19
C LYS A 1 -94.52 -34.15 -47.97
N LEU A 2 -94.76 -35.10 -47.06
CA LEU A 2 -93.95 -35.21 -45.82
C LEU A 2 -92.53 -35.78 -46.09
N LEU A 3 -92.40 -36.70 -47.04
CA LEU A 3 -91.10 -37.19 -47.52
C LEU A 3 -90.29 -36.06 -48.19
N GLU A 4 -90.88 -35.33 -49.15
CA GLU A 4 -90.21 -34.20 -49.81
C GLU A 4 -89.78 -33.08 -48.84
N GLN A 5 -90.50 -32.86 -47.74
CA GLN A 5 -90.09 -31.91 -46.70
C GLN A 5 -88.89 -32.42 -45.90
N LYS A 6 -88.85 -33.74 -45.62
CA LYS A 6 -87.70 -34.37 -44.97
C LYS A 6 -86.48 -34.37 -45.88
N ASP A 7 -86.64 -34.66 -47.16
CA ASP A 7 -85.54 -34.67 -48.13
C ASP A 7 -84.93 -33.26 -48.26
N LYS A 8 -85.77 -32.21 -48.38
CA LYS A 8 -85.30 -30.82 -48.38
C LYS A 8 -84.59 -30.40 -47.10
N ALA A 9 -85.05 -30.88 -45.94
CA ALA A 9 -84.41 -30.62 -44.67
C ALA A 9 -83.06 -31.35 -44.56
N ALA A 10 -82.97 -32.58 -45.07
CA ALA A 10 -81.74 -33.35 -45.14
C ALA A 10 -80.71 -32.65 -46.05
N ASP A 11 -81.12 -32.19 -47.24
CA ASP A 11 -80.26 -31.44 -48.15
C ASP A 11 -79.76 -30.13 -47.52
N SER A 12 -80.65 -29.39 -46.84
CA SER A 12 -80.26 -28.15 -46.15
C SER A 12 -79.27 -28.39 -45.01
N LEU A 13 -79.43 -29.47 -44.25
CA LEU A 13 -78.51 -29.83 -43.17
C LEU A 13 -77.17 -30.29 -43.75
N GLN A 14 -77.18 -31.07 -44.83
CA GLN A 14 -75.97 -31.52 -45.51
C GLN A 14 -75.16 -30.34 -46.04
N ASN A 15 -75.81 -29.35 -46.65
CA ASN A 15 -75.13 -28.13 -47.11
C ASN A 15 -74.50 -27.34 -45.94
N LYS A 16 -75.19 -27.24 -44.80
CA LYS A 16 -74.66 -26.58 -43.60
C LYS A 16 -73.47 -27.33 -43.01
N VAL A 17 -73.51 -28.67 -43.01
CA VAL A 17 -72.37 -29.49 -42.56
C VAL A 17 -71.17 -29.25 -43.46
N THR A 18 -71.35 -29.25 -44.79
CA THR A 18 -70.25 -28.98 -45.72
C THR A 18 -69.67 -27.57 -45.58
N GLU A 19 -70.52 -26.57 -45.33
CA GLU A 19 -70.09 -25.19 -45.09
C GLU A 19 -69.27 -25.08 -43.80
N LEU A 20 -69.75 -25.68 -42.71
CA LEU A 20 -69.03 -25.72 -41.43
C LEU A 20 -67.73 -26.51 -41.50
N GLU A 21 -67.68 -27.61 -42.26
CA GLU A 21 -66.44 -28.35 -42.51
C GLU A 21 -65.42 -27.50 -43.26
N GLN A 22 -65.88 -26.71 -44.24
CA GLN A 22 -65.02 -25.77 -44.96
C GLN A 22 -64.51 -24.64 -44.05
N GLU A 23 -65.36 -24.06 -43.21
CA GLU A 23 -64.97 -23.07 -42.21
C GLU A 23 -63.99 -23.64 -41.17
N LEU A 24 -64.24 -24.86 -40.69
CA LEU A 24 -63.35 -25.56 -39.77
C LEU A 24 -61.97 -25.80 -40.39
N SER A 25 -61.94 -26.20 -41.67
CA SER A 25 -60.69 -26.37 -42.42
C SER A 25 -59.92 -25.06 -42.58
N SER A 26 -60.62 -23.93 -42.78
CA SER A 26 -60.02 -22.60 -42.85
C SER A 26 -59.49 -22.15 -41.49
N ASN A 27 -60.22 -22.42 -40.41
CA ASN A 27 -59.80 -22.12 -39.04
C ASN A 27 -58.61 -22.96 -38.58
N ALA A 28 -58.44 -24.18 -39.11
CA ALA A 28 -57.29 -25.04 -38.81
C ALA A 28 -55.94 -24.36 -39.18
N PHE A 29 -55.92 -23.56 -40.24
CA PHE A 29 -54.76 -22.75 -40.61
C PHE A 29 -54.45 -21.69 -39.54
N ILE A 30 -55.48 -21.01 -39.03
CA ILE A 30 -55.34 -20.00 -37.96
C ILE A 30 -54.74 -20.64 -36.70
N HIS A 31 -55.22 -21.83 -36.32
CA HIS A 31 -54.68 -22.57 -35.19
C HIS A 31 -53.21 -22.94 -35.38
N HIS A 32 -52.83 -23.45 -36.55
CA HIS A 32 -51.43 -23.78 -36.86
C HIS A 32 -50.52 -22.55 -36.80
N PHE A 33 -50.96 -21.40 -37.32
CA PHE A 33 -50.19 -20.16 -37.23
C PHE A 33 -50.10 -19.64 -35.79
N ALA A 34 -51.17 -19.76 -35.00
CA ALA A 34 -51.16 -19.40 -33.59
C ALA A 34 -50.18 -20.27 -32.79
N GLU A 35 -50.15 -21.59 -33.04
CA GLU A 35 -49.20 -22.52 -32.43
C GLU A 35 -47.75 -22.18 -32.83
N GLN A 36 -47.51 -21.93 -34.11
CA GLN A 36 -46.18 -21.56 -34.59
C GLN A 36 -45.70 -20.22 -34.01
N GLN A 37 -46.61 -19.24 -33.90
CA GLN A 37 -46.31 -17.95 -33.28
C GLN A 37 -46.01 -18.13 -31.78
N ALA A 38 -46.81 -18.92 -31.06
CA ALA A 38 -46.57 -19.21 -29.65
C ALA A 38 -45.23 -19.93 -29.41
N ALA A 39 -44.86 -20.88 -30.28
CA ALA A 39 -43.57 -21.55 -30.22
C ALA A 39 -42.40 -20.56 -30.43
N ARG A 40 -42.50 -19.69 -31.44
CA ARG A 40 -41.50 -18.64 -31.68
C ARG A 40 -41.39 -17.67 -30.50
N ASP A 41 -42.52 -17.24 -29.92
CA ASP A 41 -42.51 -16.32 -28.79
C ASP A 41 -41.91 -16.96 -27.53
N ALA A 42 -42.15 -18.26 -27.31
CA ALA A 42 -41.54 -19.02 -26.23
C ALA A 42 -40.02 -19.12 -26.40
N GLU A 43 -39.54 -19.43 -27.61
CA GLU A 43 -38.11 -19.50 -27.93
C GLU A 43 -37.44 -18.13 -27.76
N MET A 44 -38.04 -17.08 -28.33
CA MET A 44 -37.55 -15.70 -28.19
C MET A 44 -37.46 -15.27 -26.72
N LYS A 45 -38.45 -15.64 -25.90
CA LYS A 45 -38.42 -15.36 -24.46
C LYS A 45 -37.32 -16.14 -23.75
N SER A 46 -37.06 -17.38 -24.15
CA SER A 46 -35.94 -18.19 -23.62
C SER A 46 -34.59 -17.56 -23.95
N GLN A 47 -34.38 -17.21 -25.22
CA GLN A 47 -33.16 -16.56 -25.69
C GLN A 47 -32.93 -15.20 -25.01
N LYS A 48 -33.98 -14.39 -24.84
CA LYS A 48 -33.89 -13.11 -24.10
C LYS A 48 -33.42 -13.32 -22.66
N LYS A 49 -33.97 -14.30 -21.95
CA LYS A 49 -33.53 -14.64 -20.59
C LYS A 49 -32.07 -15.10 -20.55
N GLU A 50 -31.63 -15.85 -21.55
CA GLU A 50 -30.25 -16.30 -21.65
C GLU A 50 -29.29 -15.12 -21.89
N VAL A 51 -29.64 -14.22 -22.81
CA VAL A 51 -28.88 -12.99 -23.05
C VAL A 51 -28.82 -12.12 -21.80
N GLU A 52 -29.93 -11.95 -21.09
CA GLU A 52 -29.97 -11.22 -19.81
C GLU A 52 -29.02 -11.86 -18.78
N LYS A 53 -29.07 -13.18 -18.61
CA LYS A 53 -28.17 -13.91 -17.70
C LYS A 53 -26.70 -13.74 -18.09
N LEU A 54 -26.36 -13.86 -19.37
CA LEU A 54 -24.99 -13.67 -19.85
C LEU A 54 -24.52 -12.23 -19.65
N SER A 55 -25.40 -11.24 -19.88
CA SER A 55 -25.08 -9.82 -19.66
C SER A 55 -24.80 -9.51 -18.19
N GLN A 56 -25.57 -10.10 -17.27
CA GLN A 56 -25.34 -9.98 -15.83
C GLN A 56 -24.00 -10.56 -15.43
N ASN A 57 -23.69 -11.79 -15.88
CA ASN A 57 -22.41 -12.45 -15.61
C ASN A 57 -21.22 -11.64 -16.16
N ALA A 58 -21.33 -11.12 -17.38
CA ALA A 58 -20.29 -10.26 -17.95
C ALA A 58 -20.07 -9.00 -17.10
N GLY A 59 -21.14 -8.37 -16.63
CA GLY A 59 -21.07 -7.22 -15.71
C GLY A 59 -20.40 -7.56 -14.37
N GLU A 60 -20.72 -8.72 -13.79
CA GLU A 60 -20.10 -9.20 -12.55
C GLU A 60 -18.61 -9.48 -12.72
N ILE A 61 -18.23 -10.16 -13.79
CA ILE A 61 -16.81 -10.43 -14.11
C ILE A 61 -16.05 -9.11 -14.28
N GLN A 62 -16.61 -8.14 -15.00
CA GLN A 62 -15.95 -6.85 -15.18
C GLN A 62 -15.79 -6.08 -13.86
N ARG A 63 -16.78 -6.18 -12.96
CA ARG A 63 -16.67 -5.61 -11.60
C ARG A 63 -15.57 -6.30 -10.80
N LEU A 64 -15.48 -7.63 -10.82
CA LEU A 64 -14.45 -8.40 -10.13
C LEU A 64 -13.06 -8.09 -10.68
N LEU A 65 -12.93 -7.96 -12.00
CA LEU A 65 -11.69 -7.59 -12.66
C LEU A 65 -11.20 -6.21 -12.21
N ASN A 66 -12.09 -5.22 -12.17
CA ASN A 66 -11.75 -3.87 -11.69
C ASN A 66 -11.30 -3.88 -10.21
N LEU A 67 -11.95 -4.70 -9.37
CA LEU A 67 -11.53 -4.88 -7.98
C LEU A 67 -10.14 -5.52 -7.89
N ALA A 68 -9.88 -6.55 -8.69
CA ALA A 68 -8.58 -7.22 -8.74
C ALA A 68 -7.46 -6.27 -9.17
N TYR A 69 -7.68 -5.44 -10.22
CA TYR A 69 -6.71 -4.40 -10.61
C TYR A 69 -6.46 -3.38 -9.50
N THR A 70 -7.50 -3.00 -8.76
CA THR A 70 -7.36 -2.08 -7.63
C THR A 70 -6.52 -2.71 -6.52
N GLN A 71 -6.79 -3.98 -6.18
CA GLN A 71 -6.01 -4.72 -5.20
C GLN A 71 -4.56 -4.91 -5.63
N GLU A 72 -4.32 -5.24 -6.90
CA GLU A 72 -2.98 -5.37 -7.47
C GLU A 72 -2.19 -4.06 -7.33
N LYS A 73 -2.83 -2.92 -7.63
CA LYS A 73 -2.22 -1.59 -7.45
C LYS A 73 -1.84 -1.34 -5.99
N VAL A 74 -2.75 -1.59 -5.06
CA VAL A 74 -2.50 -1.41 -3.62
C VAL A 74 -1.37 -2.31 -3.14
N LEU A 75 -1.33 -3.57 -3.59
CA LEU A 75 -0.27 -4.51 -3.25
C LEU A 75 1.08 -4.06 -3.81
N LYS A 76 1.14 -3.60 -5.06
CA LYS A 76 2.36 -3.05 -5.67
C LYS A 76 2.87 -1.82 -4.93
N ASP A 77 1.98 -0.91 -4.54
CA ASP A 77 2.35 0.27 -3.75
C ASP A 77 2.88 -0.14 -2.36
N ARG A 78 2.27 -1.14 -1.72
CA ARG A 78 2.76 -1.69 -0.45
C ARG A 78 4.12 -2.36 -0.58
N ILE A 79 4.36 -3.12 -1.66
CA ILE A 79 5.67 -3.72 -1.94
C ILE A 79 6.71 -2.63 -2.08
N ARG A 80 6.46 -1.59 -2.89
CA ARG A 80 7.38 -0.46 -3.04
C ARG A 80 7.67 0.24 -1.71
N GLU A 81 6.67 0.39 -0.86
CA GLU A 81 6.85 0.96 0.47
C GLU A 81 7.75 0.08 1.35
N LEU A 82 7.53 -1.24 1.33
CA LEU A 82 8.35 -2.20 2.06
C LEU A 82 9.79 -2.25 1.53
N GLU A 83 9.98 -2.30 0.22
CA GLU A 83 11.30 -2.24 -0.44
C GLU A 83 12.03 -0.94 -0.11
N SER A 84 11.32 0.20 -0.05
CA SER A 84 11.89 1.49 0.35
C SER A 84 12.30 1.50 1.82
N ARG A 85 11.48 0.93 2.71
CA ARG A 85 11.80 0.75 4.13
C ARG A 85 12.99 -0.18 4.31
N GLU A 86 13.05 -1.29 3.58
CA GLU A 86 14.13 -2.27 3.61
C GLU A 86 15.42 -1.68 3.06
N SER A 87 15.40 -0.98 1.93
CA SER A 87 16.58 -0.30 1.37
C SER A 87 17.18 0.71 2.35
N ARG A 88 16.33 1.39 3.13
CA ARG A 88 16.77 2.28 4.21
C ARG A 88 17.29 1.53 5.44
N GLN A 89 16.94 0.27 5.64
CA GLN A 89 17.45 -0.57 6.73
C GLN A 89 18.71 -1.36 6.34
N GLY A 90 18.87 -1.75 5.07
CA GLY A 90 20.00 -2.53 4.57
C GLY A 90 21.24 -1.72 4.15
N ALA A 91 21.09 -0.49 3.65
CA ALA A 91 22.25 0.37 3.34
C ALA A 91 23.02 0.85 4.60
N PRO A 92 22.37 1.07 5.77
CA PRO A 92 23.07 1.36 7.02
C PRO A 92 23.75 0.17 7.67
N THR A 93 23.32 -1.09 7.46
CA THR A 93 23.87 -2.24 8.21
C THR A 93 25.31 -2.55 7.82
N ASP A 94 25.65 -2.45 6.53
CA ASP A 94 27.03 -2.63 6.09
C ASP A 94 27.92 -1.48 6.54
N TYR A 95 27.45 -0.24 6.47
CA TYR A 95 28.19 0.91 6.99
C TYR A 95 28.38 0.80 8.51
N LEU A 96 27.32 0.46 9.25
CA LEU A 96 27.35 0.23 10.69
C LEU A 96 28.33 -0.88 11.07
N LYS A 97 28.36 -2.00 10.32
CA LYS A 97 29.35 -3.07 10.51
C LYS A 97 30.78 -2.53 10.42
N HIS A 98 31.10 -1.72 9.40
CA HIS A 98 32.44 -1.15 9.25
C HIS A 98 32.78 -0.15 10.35
N VAL A 99 31.84 0.70 10.74
CA VAL A 99 32.03 1.71 11.80
C VAL A 99 32.22 1.02 13.16
N VAL A 100 31.46 -0.03 13.46
CA VAL A 100 31.60 -0.83 14.69
C VAL A 100 32.93 -1.59 14.70
N LEU A 101 33.34 -2.21 13.59
CA LEU A 101 34.64 -2.90 13.49
C LEU A 101 35.81 -1.94 13.76
N LYS A 102 35.80 -0.75 13.13
CA LYS A 102 36.83 0.28 13.38
C LYS A 102 36.81 0.78 14.83
N TYR A 103 35.63 0.94 15.41
CA TYR A 103 35.50 1.35 16.81
C TYR A 103 36.14 0.31 17.75
N MET A 104 35.87 -0.98 17.53
CA MET A 104 36.47 -2.07 18.32
C MET A 104 37.98 -2.14 18.15
N GLU A 105 38.49 -2.01 16.91
CA GLU A 105 39.92 -1.98 16.61
C GLU A 105 40.63 -0.82 17.33
N TYR A 106 40.09 0.41 17.25
CA TYR A 106 40.66 1.56 17.93
C TYR A 106 40.55 1.47 19.46
N THR A 107 39.48 0.85 19.98
CA THR A 107 39.33 0.63 21.42
C THR A 107 40.36 -0.37 21.96
N GLN A 108 40.69 -1.41 21.19
CA GLN A 108 41.72 -2.40 21.57
C GLN A 108 43.13 -1.81 21.55
N VAL A 109 43.42 -0.94 20.59
CA VAL A 109 44.71 -0.25 20.46
C VAL A 109 44.84 0.94 21.43
N GLY A 110 43.73 1.39 22.02
CA GLY A 110 43.69 2.59 22.87
C GLY A 110 43.83 3.90 22.09
N ASP A 111 43.47 3.91 20.80
CA ASP A 111 43.52 5.10 19.95
C ASP A 111 42.34 6.03 20.27
N LEU A 112 42.63 7.33 20.44
CA LEU A 112 41.65 8.39 20.67
C LEU A 112 40.62 8.51 19.54
N LYS A 113 40.92 7.98 18.35
CA LYS A 113 39.97 7.89 17.22
C LYS A 113 38.73 7.07 17.54
N ALA A 114 38.77 6.17 18.52
CA ALA A 114 37.59 5.47 19.01
C ALA A 114 36.52 6.46 19.51
N GLN A 115 36.92 7.49 20.26
CA GLN A 115 35.97 8.49 20.78
C GLN A 115 35.33 9.33 19.68
N GLY A 116 36.04 9.59 18.57
CA GLY A 116 35.50 10.29 17.41
C GLY A 116 34.42 9.51 16.64
N LEU A 117 34.36 8.18 16.81
CA LEU A 117 33.34 7.33 16.19
C LEU A 117 32.06 7.22 17.02
N VAL A 118 32.09 7.57 18.31
CA VAL A 118 30.93 7.51 19.22
C VAL A 118 29.76 8.37 18.74
N PRO A 119 29.96 9.61 18.25
CA PRO A 119 28.87 10.41 17.71
C PRO A 119 28.22 9.77 16.47
N VAL A 120 29.03 9.16 15.60
CA VAL A 120 28.57 8.48 14.38
C VAL A 120 27.76 7.24 14.74
N LEU A 121 28.27 6.41 15.66
CA LEU A 121 27.54 5.25 16.20
C LEU A 121 26.22 5.66 16.86
N SER A 122 26.21 6.76 17.62
CA SER A 122 24.99 7.28 18.22
C SER A 122 23.95 7.70 17.19
N THR A 123 24.36 8.28 16.06
CA THR A 123 23.43 8.64 14.98
C THR A 123 22.93 7.43 14.20
N LEU A 124 23.78 6.42 13.99
CA LEU A 124 23.40 5.20 13.25
C LEU A 124 22.53 4.25 14.08
N LEU A 125 22.78 4.15 15.38
CA LEU A 125 22.06 3.28 16.31
C LEU A 125 20.93 4.01 17.05
N SER A 126 20.75 5.32 16.82
CA SER A 126 19.77 6.16 17.52
C SER A 126 19.87 6.04 19.06
N LEU A 127 21.09 6.05 19.60
CA LEU A 127 21.34 5.89 21.03
C LEU A 127 20.69 7.02 21.84
N THR A 128 20.10 6.65 22.97
CA THR A 128 19.57 7.60 23.97
C THR A 128 20.71 8.37 24.65
N PRO A 129 20.45 9.57 25.21
CA PRO A 129 21.47 10.36 25.90
C PRO A 129 22.09 9.64 27.11
N GLU A 130 21.37 8.70 27.76
CA GLU A 130 21.94 7.86 28.82
C GLU A 130 22.96 6.84 28.28
N GLU A 131 22.66 6.19 27.16
CA GLU A 131 23.54 5.19 26.54
C GLU A 131 24.81 5.83 25.97
N ARG A 132 24.70 7.04 25.43
CA ARG A 132 25.85 7.83 24.97
C ARG A 132 26.89 8.05 26.07
N LYS A 133 26.44 8.38 27.28
CA LYS A 133 27.33 8.60 28.43
C LYS A 133 28.06 7.33 28.88
N GLN A 134 27.48 6.16 28.66
CA GLN A 134 28.12 4.88 28.98
C GLN A 134 29.23 4.53 27.99
N VAL A 135 29.05 4.91 26.72
CA VAL A 135 30.04 4.66 25.65
C VAL A 135 31.14 5.73 25.62
N GLU A 136 30.83 6.98 25.99
CA GLU A 136 31.80 8.08 26.13
C GLU A 136 32.67 7.94 27.38
N GLN A 137 32.26 7.13 28.37
CA GLN A 137 33.10 6.86 29.53
C GLN A 137 34.38 6.14 29.07
N PRO A 138 35.56 6.75 29.26
CA PRO A 138 36.80 6.09 28.92
C PRO A 138 36.90 4.84 29.78
N MET A 139 36.84 3.67 29.14
CA MET A 139 37.11 2.41 29.79
C MET A 139 38.56 2.46 30.28
N VAL A 140 38.75 2.83 31.54
CA VAL A 140 40.09 2.85 32.16
C VAL A 140 40.56 1.40 32.12
N PRO A 141 41.72 1.10 31.47
CA PRO A 141 42.25 -0.25 31.45
C PRO A 141 42.31 -0.80 32.87
N GLN A 142 41.75 -1.99 33.11
CA GLN A 142 41.69 -2.58 34.45
C GLN A 142 43.06 -2.67 35.13
N GLY A 143 44.14 -2.77 34.34
CA GLY A 143 45.52 -2.69 34.84
C GLY A 143 45.90 -1.34 35.48
N LEU A 144 45.36 -0.22 34.97
CA LEU A 144 45.55 1.10 35.58
C LEU A 144 44.62 1.35 36.77
N LEU A 145 43.44 0.73 36.79
CA LEU A 145 42.54 0.76 37.96
C LEU A 145 43.17 0.05 39.16
N LEU A 146 43.84 -1.09 38.94
CA LEU A 146 44.54 -1.82 40.00
C LEU A 146 45.69 -0.98 40.59
N LEU A 147 46.41 -0.24 39.74
CA LEU A 147 47.51 0.63 40.15
C LEU A 147 47.01 1.85 40.94
N ASN A 148 45.87 2.44 40.55
CA ASN A 148 45.27 3.59 41.24
C ASN A 148 44.60 3.19 42.58
N GLN A 149 44.25 1.91 42.73
CA GLN A 149 43.76 1.35 44.00
C GLN A 149 44.92 1.00 44.96
N ALA A 150 46.09 0.65 44.42
CA ALA A 150 47.31 0.43 45.20
C ALA A 150 48.04 1.73 45.58
N ALA A 151 47.99 2.75 44.70
CA ALA A 151 48.53 4.08 44.94
C ALA A 151 47.37 5.04 45.24
N GLY A 152 46.96 5.11 46.51
CA GLY A 152 45.77 5.84 46.94
C GLY A 152 45.56 7.21 46.28
N GLY A 153 44.46 7.35 45.54
CA GLY A 153 43.71 8.60 45.32
C GLY A 153 44.41 9.70 44.51
N VAL A 154 44.35 9.63 43.19
CA VAL A 154 44.74 10.75 42.29
C VAL A 154 43.63 11.12 41.30
N THR A 155 42.43 11.45 41.79
CA THR A 155 41.36 12.04 40.94
C THR A 155 40.88 13.42 41.39
N SER A 156 41.39 13.98 42.50
CA SER A 156 41.00 15.33 42.94
C SER A 156 41.68 16.48 42.17
N TRP A 157 42.70 16.21 41.35
CA TRP A 157 43.41 17.26 40.61
C TRP A 157 42.78 17.64 39.27
N LEU A 158 41.87 16.82 38.72
CA LEU A 158 41.24 17.12 37.42
C LEU A 158 39.91 17.91 37.55
N SER A 159 39.39 18.09 38.78
CA SER A 159 38.11 18.74 39.02
C SER A 159 38.25 19.85 40.08
N GLY A 160 38.54 21.07 39.63
CA GLY A 160 38.40 22.26 40.48
C GLY A 160 39.60 23.22 40.49
N ARG A 161 39.74 24.03 39.45
CA ARG A 161 40.46 25.32 39.52
C ARG A 161 39.62 26.42 38.89
N ALA A 162 38.60 26.84 39.65
CA ALA A 162 37.90 28.09 39.47
C ALA A 162 37.92 28.86 40.80
N ALA A 163 38.84 29.84 40.94
CA ALA A 163 38.65 31.11 41.66
C ALA A 163 39.98 31.85 41.92
N ALA A 164 39.99 33.12 41.53
CA ALA A 164 40.79 34.25 42.04
C ALA A 164 42.30 34.35 41.73
N SER A 165 42.68 35.19 40.76
CA SER A 165 43.11 36.58 41.01
C SER A 165 43.66 37.24 39.73
N GLU A 166 43.04 38.34 39.30
CA GLU A 166 43.59 39.37 38.41
C GLU A 166 44.85 40.03 39.03
N PRO A 167 45.81 40.62 38.27
CA PRO A 167 45.54 41.77 37.38
C PRO A 167 46.40 41.91 36.09
N GLY A 168 45.92 42.74 35.16
CA GLY A 168 46.76 43.67 34.41
C GLY A 168 46.96 43.43 32.90
N ALA A 169 46.60 44.47 32.14
CA ALA A 169 46.96 44.79 30.75
C ALA A 169 46.15 44.17 29.59
N SER A 170 45.24 44.99 29.06
CA SER A 170 44.77 45.04 27.66
C SER A 170 45.94 45.32 26.67
N PRO A 171 45.77 45.46 25.33
CA PRO A 171 44.53 45.53 24.54
C PRO A 171 44.60 44.88 23.12
N LEU A 172 43.56 45.17 22.32
CA LEU A 172 43.55 45.39 20.86
C LEU A 172 43.06 44.27 19.92
N ALA A 173 42.22 44.77 19.01
CA ALA A 173 41.89 44.29 17.68
C ALA A 173 41.07 43.00 17.63
N GLY A 174 39.89 42.97 17.03
CA GLY A 174 39.34 43.81 15.97
C GLY A 174 38.47 42.89 15.11
N GLY A 175 37.52 43.46 14.40
CA GLY A 175 36.77 42.73 13.37
C GLY A 175 35.33 42.41 13.74
N LEU A 176 34.51 43.45 13.53
CA LEU A 176 33.18 43.49 12.94
C LEU A 176 32.57 42.19 12.33
N PRO A 177 31.22 42.17 12.20
CA PRO A 177 30.34 41.01 12.03
C PRO A 177 30.03 40.84 10.51
N PRO A 178 28.92 40.29 9.93
CA PRO A 178 27.51 40.42 10.34
C PRO A 178 26.53 39.29 9.90
N ALA A 179 25.24 39.55 10.16
CA ALA A 179 24.08 39.32 9.27
C ALA A 179 23.60 37.88 9.03
N ALA A 180 22.44 37.51 9.58
CA ALA A 180 21.08 37.66 8.99
C ALA A 180 20.67 36.34 8.29
N LEU A 181 19.73 35.55 8.85
CA LEU A 181 18.27 35.55 8.58
C LEU A 181 17.91 35.25 7.10
N PRO A 182 16.73 34.67 6.79
CA PRO A 182 16.01 33.55 7.41
C PRO A 182 15.39 32.65 6.27
N PRO A 183 14.17 32.04 6.34
CA PRO A 183 13.94 30.70 5.79
C PRO A 183 12.95 30.64 4.60
N ALA A 184 12.88 29.44 4.01
CA ALA A 184 11.72 28.80 3.38
C ALA A 184 10.89 29.54 2.32
N SER A 185 10.88 28.99 1.10
CA SER A 185 9.64 28.78 0.32
C SER A 185 9.93 27.92 -0.93
N SER A 186 9.13 26.88 -1.13
CA SER A 186 8.99 26.10 -2.37
C SER A 186 7.70 26.55 -3.12
N PRO A 187 7.20 25.82 -4.14
CA PRO A 187 7.41 26.06 -5.57
C PRO A 187 6.10 26.39 -6.32
N THR A 188 6.16 26.86 -7.58
CA THR A 188 5.04 26.86 -8.56
C THR A 188 5.62 27.18 -9.94
N ALA A 189 5.60 26.23 -10.88
CA ALA A 189 4.54 25.94 -11.86
C ALA A 189 4.52 26.94 -13.03
N SER A 190 5.06 26.48 -14.17
CA SER A 190 4.84 27.03 -15.51
C SER A 190 3.54 26.46 -16.11
N PRO A 191 2.87 27.19 -17.01
CA PRO A 191 2.24 26.62 -18.18
C PRO A 191 3.23 26.46 -19.35
#